data_AF-A0A7R9A5V8-F1
#
_entry.id   AF-A0A7R9A5V8-F1
#
_cell.length_a   1.000
_cell.length_b   1.000
_cell.length_c   1.000
_cell.angle_alpha   90.00
_cell.angle_beta   90.00
_cell.angle_gamma   90.00
#
_symmetry.space_group_name_H-M   'P 1'
#
loop_
_entity.id
_entity.type
_entity.pdbx_description
1 polymer ?
#
loop_
_entity_poly.entity_id
_entity_poly.type
_entity_poly.pdbx_seq_one_letter_code
_entity_poly.pdbx_strand_id
1 'polypeptide(L)'
;MGSGPVSVDFEQYPKLNYSGVLDWLVSVNCPFDVWRKQPTYLLSECIFLLAALLNLAHAIRVGGRWKYLWLGTVIHGLTIENVAFWFPEYIDNYWHSQTTIVLLGRRLPLHIICLSNNVRIFGISLPYSLLIDPAFTYTASVSVARLRLPRWAEPFAVGLTEVLIDIPYDIMAVRFVHWTWHDTDPNIFDRHYWVPWNSYYFHATFAASFTFFFHFYRRVFIGNGDKWASSNWCV
;
A
#
# COMPACT_ATOMS: atom_id res chain seq x y z
N MET A 1 -38.54 28.33 13.70
CA MET A 1 -37.91 28.12 12.39
C MET A 1 -37.13 26.83 12.46
N GLY A 2 -37.76 25.73 12.05
CA GLY A 2 -37.18 24.39 12.16
C GLY A 2 -36.22 24.13 11.00
N SER A 3 -34.96 23.85 11.33
CA SER A 3 -33.98 23.27 10.42
C SER A 3 -34.39 21.84 10.11
N GLY A 4 -35.08 21.64 8.99
CA GLY A 4 -35.32 20.31 8.43
C GLY A 4 -34.00 19.64 8.04
N PRO A 5 -33.95 18.30 8.01
CA PRO A 5 -32.77 17.58 7.54
C PRO A 5 -32.51 17.95 6.08
N VAL A 6 -31.29 18.41 5.79
CA VAL A 6 -30.82 18.64 4.42
C VAL A 6 -30.68 17.25 3.78
N SER A 7 -31.65 16.85 2.97
CA SER A 7 -31.52 15.69 2.09
C SER A 7 -30.44 16.01 1.06
N VAL A 8 -29.28 15.38 1.19
CA VAL A 8 -28.24 15.42 0.15
C VAL A 8 -28.73 14.51 -0.98
N ASP A 9 -29.19 15.11 -2.09
CA ASP A 9 -29.51 14.38 -3.30
C ASP A 9 -28.24 13.78 -3.90
N PHE A 10 -28.04 12.47 -3.69
CA PHE A 10 -26.91 11.72 -4.26
C PHE A 10 -27.01 11.53 -5.79
N GLU A 11 -28.06 12.04 -6.45
CA GLU A 11 -28.25 11.95 -7.91
C GLU A 11 -27.42 12.97 -8.73
N GLN A 12 -26.73 13.92 -8.08
CA GLN A 12 -25.96 14.97 -8.78
C GLN A 12 -24.46 14.70 -8.92
N TYR A 13 -23.99 13.45 -8.81
CA TYR A 13 -22.63 13.16 -9.24
C TYR A 13 -22.60 13.05 -10.77
N PRO A 14 -21.80 13.88 -11.48
CA PRO A 14 -21.65 13.72 -12.91
C PRO A 14 -21.16 12.30 -13.18
N LYS A 15 -21.95 11.51 -13.93
CA LYS A 15 -21.54 10.18 -14.36
C LYS A 15 -20.17 10.31 -15.04
N LEU A 16 -19.20 9.57 -14.53
CA LEU A 16 -17.84 9.57 -15.08
C LEU A 16 -17.92 9.05 -16.52
N ASN A 17 -17.80 9.95 -17.49
CA ASN A 17 -17.70 9.60 -18.89
C ASN A 17 -16.22 9.36 -19.22
N TYR A 18 -15.91 8.14 -19.67
CA TYR A 18 -14.57 7.75 -20.09
C TYR A 18 -14.47 7.85 -21.61
N SER A 19 -13.41 8.47 -22.11
CA SER A 19 -13.14 8.61 -23.55
C SER A 19 -12.63 7.31 -24.19
N GLY A 20 -12.15 6.36 -23.39
CA GLY A 20 -11.70 5.04 -23.83
C GLY A 20 -11.11 4.19 -22.70
N VAL A 21 -10.64 2.97 -23.03
CA VAL A 21 -10.07 2.02 -22.05
C VAL A 21 -8.83 2.59 -21.35
N LEU A 22 -8.01 3.38 -22.05
CA LEU A 22 -6.82 4.01 -21.46
C LEU A 22 -7.15 5.12 -20.47
N ASP A 23 -8.19 5.92 -20.74
CA ASP A 23 -8.69 6.96 -19.84
C ASP A 23 -9.40 6.36 -18.62
N TRP A 24 -10.00 5.17 -18.78
CA TRP A 24 -10.48 4.37 -17.66
C TRP A 24 -9.32 3.77 -16.84
N LEU A 25 -8.26 3.30 -17.49
CA LEU A 25 -7.11 2.69 -16.80
C LEU A 25 -6.26 3.71 -16.04
N VAL A 26 -5.94 4.85 -16.65
CA VAL A 26 -5.00 5.84 -16.11
C VAL A 26 -5.54 7.25 -16.33
N SER A 27 -5.72 7.98 -15.23
CA SER A 27 -6.03 9.41 -15.22
C SER A 27 -4.85 10.16 -14.62
N VAL A 28 -4.30 11.12 -15.37
CA VAL A 28 -3.22 11.99 -14.90
C VAL A 28 -3.78 13.37 -14.62
N ASN A 29 -3.68 13.80 -13.37
CA ASN A 29 -4.04 15.15 -12.93
C ASN A 29 -2.82 16.07 -13.00
N CYS A 30 -3.05 17.35 -13.26
CA CYS A 30 -1.97 18.34 -13.28
C CYS A 30 -1.33 18.46 -11.88
N PRO A 31 -0.01 18.26 -11.73
CA PRO A 31 0.66 18.34 -10.42
C PRO A 31 0.48 19.69 -9.72
N PHE A 32 0.41 20.77 -10.49
CA PHE A 32 0.19 22.11 -9.95
C PHE A 32 -1.22 22.28 -9.35
N ASP A 33 -2.22 21.63 -9.93
CA ASP A 33 -3.59 21.66 -9.40
C ASP A 33 -3.72 20.77 -8.16
N VAL A 34 -3.04 19.62 -8.14
CA VAL A 34 -2.94 18.77 -6.94
C VAL A 34 -2.22 19.51 -5.82
N TRP A 35 -1.12 20.20 -6.11
CA TRP A 35 -0.41 21.02 -5.11
C TRP A 35 -1.28 22.14 -4.53
N ARG A 36 -2.10 22.80 -5.36
CA ARG A 36 -3.02 23.84 -4.89
C ARG A 36 -4.15 23.30 -4.01
N LYS A 37 -4.64 22.08 -4.30
CA LYS A 37 -5.79 21.49 -3.61
C LYS A 37 -5.40 20.68 -2.38
N GLN A 38 -4.39 19.83 -2.50
CA GLN A 38 -3.90 18.92 -1.46
C GLN A 38 -2.37 18.75 -1.53
N PRO A 39 -1.59 19.75 -1.07
CA PRO A 39 -0.13 19.69 -1.12
C PRO A 39 0.46 18.59 -0.24
N THR A 40 -0.17 18.29 0.90
CA THR A 40 0.29 17.24 1.82
C THR A 40 0.24 15.86 1.17
N TYR A 41 -0.74 15.61 0.30
CA TYR A 41 -0.88 14.32 -0.37
C TYR A 41 0.24 14.14 -1.41
N LEU A 42 0.56 15.19 -2.19
CA LEU A 42 1.69 15.18 -3.12
C LEU A 42 3.04 14.98 -2.41
N LEU A 43 3.23 15.59 -1.24
CA LEU A 43 4.44 15.40 -0.44
C LEU A 43 4.54 13.94 0.06
N SER A 44 3.44 13.38 0.54
CA SER A 44 3.38 11.96 0.93
C SER A 44 3.71 11.05 -0.26
N GLU A 45 3.15 11.28 -1.45
CA GLU A 45 3.49 10.54 -2.68
C GLU A 45 5.01 10.58 -2.95
N CYS A 46 5.63 11.77 -2.88
CA CYS A 46 7.07 11.93 -3.06
C CYS A 46 7.89 11.15 -2.02
N ILE A 47 7.46 11.15 -0.75
CA ILE A 47 8.16 10.45 0.34
C ILE A 47 8.07 8.94 0.15
N PHE A 48 6.91 8.39 -0.17
CA PHE A 48 6.75 6.96 -0.43
C PHE A 48 7.52 6.50 -1.68
N LEU A 49 7.54 7.32 -2.73
CA LEU A 49 8.38 7.10 -3.91
C LEU A 49 9.86 7.00 -3.52
N LEU A 50 10.35 7.95 -2.73
CA LEU A 50 11.74 7.96 -2.27
C LEU A 50 12.04 6.73 -1.40
N ALA A 51 11.18 6.40 -0.44
CA ALA A 51 11.33 5.25 0.44
C ALA A 51 11.43 3.93 -0.34
N ALA A 52 10.57 3.75 -1.34
CA ALA A 52 10.61 2.54 -2.16
C ALA A 52 11.86 2.45 -3.03
N LEU A 53 12.34 3.57 -3.59
CA LEU A 53 13.60 3.61 -4.34
C LEU A 53 14.79 3.22 -3.45
N LEU A 54 14.80 3.70 -2.20
CA LEU A 54 15.80 3.32 -1.22
C LEU A 54 15.71 1.84 -0.86
N ASN A 55 14.50 1.30 -0.68
CA ASN A 55 14.28 -0.13 -0.42
C ASN A 55 14.72 -1.01 -1.58
N LEU A 56 14.43 -0.61 -2.82
CA LEU A 56 14.91 -1.29 -4.02
C LEU A 56 16.44 -1.23 -4.12
N ALA A 57 17.04 -0.06 -3.90
CA ALA A 57 18.49 0.10 -3.89
C ALA A 57 19.15 -0.79 -2.82
N HIS A 58 18.55 -0.87 -1.62
CA HIS A 58 18.98 -1.77 -0.56
C HIS A 58 18.84 -3.25 -0.99
N ALA A 59 17.69 -3.64 -1.54
CA ALA A 59 17.44 -5.01 -2.00
C ALA A 59 18.44 -5.47 -3.07
N ILE A 60 18.77 -4.60 -4.03
CA ILE A 60 19.73 -4.88 -5.10
C ILE A 60 21.16 -4.93 -4.55
N ARG A 61 21.56 -3.96 -3.71
CA ARG A 61 22.94 -3.86 -3.18
C ARG A 61 23.28 -4.98 -2.20
N VAL A 62 22.37 -5.32 -1.29
CA VAL A 62 22.59 -6.41 -0.33
C VAL A 62 22.40 -7.76 -1.00
N GLY A 63 21.48 -7.85 -1.96
CA GLY A 63 21.26 -9.02 -2.79
C GLY A 63 20.68 -10.23 -2.06
N GLY A 64 20.84 -11.41 -2.65
CA GLY A 64 20.33 -12.67 -2.11
C GLY A 64 18.82 -12.64 -1.87
N ARG A 65 18.40 -13.01 -0.66
CA ARG A 65 16.97 -13.11 -0.28
C ARG A 65 16.21 -11.79 -0.38
N TRP A 66 16.89 -10.65 -0.28
CA TRP A 66 16.24 -9.34 -0.18
C TRP A 66 15.60 -8.88 -1.49
N LYS A 67 16.12 -9.33 -2.64
CA LYS A 67 15.53 -9.09 -3.96
C LYS A 67 14.16 -9.76 -4.08
N TYR A 68 14.08 -11.02 -3.66
CA TYR A 68 12.84 -11.80 -3.67
C TYR A 68 11.87 -11.35 -2.60
N LEU A 69 12.36 -10.89 -1.44
CA LEU A 69 11.49 -10.29 -0.43
C LEU A 69 10.84 -9.02 -0.95
N TRP A 70 11.62 -8.14 -1.59
CA TRP A 70 11.09 -6.93 -2.23
C TRP A 70 10.08 -7.28 -3.33
N LEU A 71 10.41 -8.21 -4.22
CA LEU A 71 9.46 -8.68 -5.24
C LEU A 71 8.20 -9.31 -4.63
N GLY A 72 8.34 -10.05 -3.52
CA GLY A 72 7.24 -10.63 -2.78
C GLY A 72 6.31 -9.57 -2.18
N THR A 73 6.86 -8.53 -1.56
CA THR A 73 6.07 -7.42 -1.01
C THR A 73 5.31 -6.65 -2.08
N VAL A 74 5.88 -6.58 -3.28
CA VAL A 74 5.25 -6.00 -4.45
C VAL A 74 4.05 -6.84 -4.91
N ILE A 75 4.26 -8.14 -5.10
CA ILE A 75 3.18 -9.06 -5.50
C ILE A 75 2.09 -9.10 -4.44
N HIS A 76 2.46 -9.05 -3.16
CA HIS A 76 1.53 -8.97 -2.04
C HIS A 76 0.61 -7.75 -2.19
N GLY A 77 1.16 -6.54 -2.30
CA GLY A 77 0.35 -5.33 -2.46
C GLY A 77 -0.56 -5.37 -3.69
N LEU A 78 -0.02 -5.79 -4.84
CA LEU A 78 -0.84 -6.01 -6.04
C LEU A 78 -2.02 -6.96 -5.77
N THR A 79 -1.79 -8.02 -5.02
CA THR A 79 -2.82 -9.04 -4.74
C THR A 79 -3.90 -8.48 -3.82
N ILE A 80 -3.53 -7.80 -2.74
CA ILE A 80 -4.49 -7.19 -1.79
C ILE A 80 -5.41 -6.22 -2.50
N GLU A 81 -4.82 -5.40 -3.35
CA GLU A 81 -5.53 -4.36 -4.07
C GLU A 81 -6.44 -4.90 -5.17
N ASN A 82 -6.02 -5.97 -5.86
CA ASN A 82 -6.91 -6.69 -6.76
C ASN A 82 -8.07 -7.34 -5.98
N VAL A 83 -7.81 -7.92 -4.81
CA VAL A 83 -8.87 -8.52 -3.98
C VAL A 83 -9.87 -7.46 -3.50
N ALA A 84 -9.40 -6.27 -3.10
CA ALA A 84 -10.26 -5.15 -2.75
C ALA A 84 -11.16 -4.73 -3.94
N PHE A 85 -10.61 -4.72 -5.16
CA PHE A 85 -11.37 -4.40 -6.37
C PHE A 85 -12.42 -5.46 -6.71
N TRP A 86 -12.11 -6.75 -6.56
CA TRP A 86 -13.04 -7.84 -6.91
C TRP A 86 -14.13 -8.06 -5.86
N PHE A 87 -13.90 -7.65 -4.60
CA PHE A 87 -14.84 -7.81 -3.49
C PHE A 87 -15.20 -6.47 -2.83
N PRO A 88 -15.82 -5.54 -3.59
CA PRO A 88 -16.08 -4.19 -3.10
C PRO A 88 -17.07 -4.17 -1.92
N GLU A 89 -18.00 -5.12 -1.86
CA GLU A 89 -19.03 -5.19 -0.81
C GLU A 89 -18.47 -5.45 0.60
N TYR A 90 -17.23 -5.95 0.70
CA TYR A 90 -16.60 -6.33 1.98
C TYR A 90 -15.32 -5.55 2.31
N ILE A 91 -14.67 -4.96 1.30
CA ILE A 91 -13.31 -4.42 1.41
C ILE A 91 -13.23 -2.95 0.97
N ASP A 92 -14.19 -2.44 0.19
CA ASP A 92 -14.26 -1.01 -0.21
C ASP A 92 -14.82 -0.15 0.93
N ASN A 93 -14.03 0.00 1.98
CA ASN A 93 -14.44 0.63 3.25
C ASN A 93 -13.95 2.09 3.38
N TYR A 94 -13.27 2.61 2.36
CA TYR A 94 -12.70 3.95 2.34
C TYR A 94 -12.74 4.59 0.96
N TRP A 95 -12.94 5.90 0.93
CA TRP A 95 -12.80 6.71 -0.26
C TRP A 95 -11.48 7.45 -0.25
N HIS A 96 -10.77 7.41 -1.38
CA HIS A 96 -9.57 8.21 -1.56
C HIS A 96 -9.83 9.59 -2.14
N SER A 97 -9.00 10.53 -1.73
CA SER A 97 -8.85 11.78 -2.45
C SER A 97 -8.10 11.59 -3.77
N GLN A 98 -8.34 12.49 -4.73
CA GLN A 98 -7.74 12.44 -6.04
C GLN A 98 -6.27 12.86 -5.98
N THR A 99 -5.36 12.00 -6.44
CA THR A 99 -3.94 12.32 -6.51
C THR A 99 -3.46 12.60 -7.93
N THR A 100 -2.16 12.82 -8.10
CA THR A 100 -1.52 13.16 -9.38
C THR A 100 -1.78 12.11 -10.45
N ILE A 101 -1.82 10.83 -10.05
CA ILE A 101 -2.15 9.75 -10.96
C ILE A 101 -3.18 8.86 -10.26
N VAL A 102 -4.29 8.59 -10.93
CA VAL A 102 -5.38 7.77 -10.38
C VAL A 102 -5.71 6.67 -11.37
N LEU A 103 -5.72 5.44 -10.88
CA LEU A 103 -5.91 4.22 -11.64
C LEU A 103 -7.34 3.69 -11.50
N LEU A 104 -7.74 2.82 -12.43
CA LEU A 104 -8.98 2.03 -12.41
C LEU A 104 -10.23 2.87 -12.15
N GLY A 105 -10.61 3.68 -13.14
CA GLY A 105 -11.84 4.45 -13.13
C GLY A 105 -11.83 5.63 -12.17
N ARG A 106 -10.65 6.13 -11.79
CA ARG A 106 -10.41 7.21 -10.81
C ARG A 106 -10.69 6.82 -9.35
N ARG A 107 -10.61 5.53 -9.02
CA ARG A 107 -10.86 5.02 -7.66
C ARG A 107 -9.61 4.79 -6.83
N LEU A 108 -8.48 4.49 -7.48
CA LEU A 108 -7.30 3.97 -6.80
C LEU A 108 -6.12 4.93 -7.05
N PRO A 109 -5.75 5.78 -6.10
CA PRO A 109 -4.65 6.72 -6.30
C PRO A 109 -3.32 5.96 -6.36
N LEU A 110 -2.42 6.39 -7.24
CA LEU A 110 -1.27 5.62 -7.71
C LEU A 110 -0.24 5.23 -6.63
N HIS A 111 -0.26 5.86 -5.45
CA HIS A 111 0.50 5.37 -4.30
C HIS A 111 0.22 3.91 -3.92
N ILE A 112 -0.94 3.37 -4.31
CA ILE A 112 -1.43 2.05 -3.88
C ILE A 112 -1.22 0.94 -4.93
N ILE A 113 -1.51 1.11 -6.25
CA ILE A 113 -1.80 -0.09 -7.08
C ILE A 113 -0.90 -0.59 -8.21
N CYS A 114 -0.42 0.13 -9.23
CA CYS A 114 -0.05 -0.61 -10.50
C CYS A 114 -0.28 0.02 -11.93
N LEU A 115 0.72 0.67 -12.57
CA LEU A 115 1.12 0.75 -14.00
C LEU A 115 0.49 1.69 -15.06
N SER A 116 1.44 2.24 -15.88
CA SER A 116 1.40 2.77 -17.29
C SER A 116 1.42 4.32 -17.42
N ASN A 117 2.34 5.06 -18.09
CA ASN A 117 3.40 4.87 -19.09
C ASN A 117 4.63 5.80 -18.82
N ASN A 118 5.83 5.37 -19.24
CA ASN A 118 7.07 6.15 -19.51
C ASN A 118 7.64 7.09 -18.43
N VAL A 119 8.28 6.52 -17.41
CA VAL A 119 9.47 7.17 -16.84
C VAL A 119 10.63 6.19 -16.92
N ARG A 120 11.59 6.52 -17.80
CA ARG A 120 12.85 5.81 -17.97
C ARG A 120 13.91 6.48 -17.11
N ILE A 121 14.34 5.82 -16.05
CA ILE A 121 15.59 6.14 -15.36
C ILE A 121 16.48 4.89 -15.51
N PHE A 122 17.62 5.03 -16.21
CA PHE A 122 18.60 3.96 -16.47
C PHE A 122 18.10 2.69 -17.22
N GLY A 123 17.23 2.84 -18.22
CA GLY A 123 16.94 1.74 -19.17
C GLY A 123 16.12 0.56 -18.62
N ILE A 124 15.71 0.60 -17.36
CA ILE A 124 14.81 -0.39 -16.74
C ILE A 124 13.44 0.26 -16.60
N SER A 125 12.42 -0.30 -17.25
CA SER A 125 11.02 0.13 -17.08
C SER A 125 10.53 -0.42 -15.75
N LEU A 126 10.58 0.39 -14.68
CA LEU A 126 10.04 -0.01 -13.38
C LEU A 126 8.56 0.43 -13.29
N PRO A 127 7.64 -0.49 -12.96
CA PRO A 127 6.26 -0.17 -12.65
C PRO A 127 6.19 0.85 -11.50
N TYR A 128 5.64 2.05 -11.74
CA TYR A 128 5.66 3.22 -10.83
C TYR A 128 4.73 3.15 -9.61
N SER A 129 4.37 1.96 -9.16
CA SER A 129 2.98 1.77 -8.77
C SER A 129 2.88 0.62 -7.76
N LEU A 130 3.66 0.79 -6.70
CA LEU A 130 4.35 -0.31 -6.03
C LEU A 130 4.89 0.13 -4.66
N LEU A 131 4.21 1.01 -3.92
CA LEU A 131 4.94 1.94 -3.04
C LEU A 131 4.52 1.98 -1.57
N ILE A 132 3.35 1.46 -1.19
CA ILE A 132 2.94 1.41 0.22
C ILE A 132 3.40 0.09 0.87
N ASP A 133 2.96 -1.07 0.39
CA ASP A 133 3.35 -2.37 0.97
C ASP A 133 4.86 -2.62 1.05
N PRO A 134 5.67 -2.39 -0.01
CA PRO A 134 7.12 -2.52 0.12
C PRO A 134 7.77 -1.35 0.85
N ALA A 135 7.08 -0.27 1.21
CA ALA A 135 7.63 0.74 2.13
C ALA A 135 7.44 0.31 3.58
N PHE A 136 6.29 -0.25 3.94
CA PHE A 136 6.01 -0.67 5.31
C PHE A 136 6.49 -2.11 5.59
N THR A 137 5.96 -3.11 4.88
CA THR A 137 6.24 -4.53 5.12
C THR A 137 7.71 -4.87 4.89
N TYR A 138 8.35 -4.32 3.85
CA TYR A 138 9.78 -4.56 3.61
C TYR A 138 10.65 -3.93 4.70
N THR A 139 10.39 -2.68 5.08
CA THR A 139 11.14 -1.97 6.12
C THR A 139 10.97 -2.65 7.47
N ALA A 140 9.75 -3.08 7.80
CA ALA A 140 9.45 -3.88 8.98
C ALA A 140 10.22 -5.22 8.95
N SER A 141 10.20 -5.92 7.82
CA SER A 141 10.92 -7.19 7.65
C SER A 141 12.44 -7.04 7.79
N VAL A 142 13.02 -5.97 7.22
CA VAL A 142 14.46 -5.66 7.35
C VAL A 142 14.81 -5.32 8.79
N SER A 143 13.99 -4.51 9.46
CA SER A 143 14.21 -4.07 10.84
C SER A 143 14.14 -5.25 11.81
N VAL A 144 13.10 -6.07 11.72
CA VAL A 144 12.92 -7.25 12.58
C VAL A 144 13.96 -8.33 12.31
N ALA A 145 14.42 -8.46 11.06
CA ALA A 145 15.53 -9.35 10.73
C ALA A 145 16.81 -9.02 11.53
N ARG A 146 17.04 -7.76 11.90
CA ARG A 146 18.19 -7.36 12.74
C ARG A 146 18.06 -7.81 14.20
N LEU A 147 16.84 -8.06 14.68
CA LEU A 147 16.58 -8.59 16.03
C LEU A 147 16.92 -10.08 16.17
N ARG A 148 17.22 -10.77 15.05
CA ARG A 148 17.60 -12.20 15.02
C ARG A 148 16.61 -13.12 15.74
N LEU A 149 15.32 -12.78 15.67
CA LEU A 149 14.25 -13.55 16.30
C LEU A 149 14.13 -14.97 15.73
N PRO A 150 13.62 -15.93 16.55
CA PRO A 150 13.31 -17.26 16.07
C PRO A 150 12.19 -17.22 15.03
N ARG A 151 12.16 -18.23 14.16
CA ARG A 151 11.29 -18.28 12.97
C ARG A 151 9.79 -18.17 13.25
N TRP A 152 9.35 -18.57 14.44
CA TRP A 152 7.94 -18.52 14.85
C TRP A 152 7.54 -17.14 15.39
N ALA A 153 8.48 -16.38 15.97
CA ALA A 153 8.21 -15.07 16.56
C ALA A 153 8.42 -13.92 15.57
N GLU A 154 9.32 -14.09 14.61
CA GLU A 154 9.63 -13.08 13.60
C GLU A 154 8.40 -12.58 12.81
N PRO A 155 7.48 -13.43 12.30
CA PRO A 155 6.30 -12.95 11.56
C PRO A 155 5.42 -12.01 12.40
N PHE A 156 5.19 -12.35 13.68
CA PHE A 156 4.42 -11.50 14.58
C PHE A 156 5.12 -10.18 14.88
N ALA A 157 6.45 -10.21 15.05
CA ALA A 157 7.23 -9.00 15.24
C ALA A 157 7.23 -8.12 13.99
N VAL A 158 7.23 -8.69 12.78
CA VAL A 158 7.08 -7.94 11.52
C VAL A 158 5.70 -7.27 11.47
N GLY A 159 4.62 -7.99 11.75
CA GLY A 159 3.28 -7.40 11.75
C GLY A 159 3.12 -6.28 12.78
N LEU A 160 3.66 -6.45 13.99
CA LEU A 160 3.64 -5.38 14.99
C LEU A 160 4.48 -4.17 14.55
N THR A 161 5.65 -4.41 13.96
CA THR A 161 6.51 -3.33 13.46
C THR A 161 5.85 -2.58 12.30
N GLU A 162 5.16 -3.29 11.42
CA GLU A 162 4.38 -2.68 10.34
C GLU A 162 3.33 -1.72 10.89
N VAL A 163 2.51 -2.18 11.85
CA VAL A 163 1.50 -1.33 12.51
C VAL A 163 2.15 -0.12 13.19
N LEU A 164 3.31 -0.28 13.84
CA LEU A 164 4.00 0.85 14.48
C LEU A 164 4.46 1.91 13.48
N ILE A 165 4.85 1.51 12.26
CA ILE A 165 5.23 2.45 11.19
C ILE A 165 3.97 3.06 10.56
N ASP A 166 2.89 2.29 10.47
CA ASP A 166 1.63 2.68 9.82
C ASP A 166 0.76 3.64 10.66
N ILE A 167 0.62 3.43 11.97
CA ILE A 167 -0.17 4.29 12.88
C ILE A 167 0.01 5.81 12.64
N PRO A 168 1.23 6.37 12.61
CA PRO A 168 1.39 7.80 12.40
C PRO A 168 0.95 8.24 11.00
N TYR A 169 1.09 7.38 9.99
CA TYR A 169 0.62 7.67 8.65
C TYR A 169 -0.90 7.61 8.57
N ASP A 170 -1.53 6.53 9.06
CA ASP A 170 -2.99 6.32 8.98
C ASP A 170 -3.75 7.47 9.70
N ILE A 171 -3.30 7.85 10.90
CA ILE A 171 -3.90 8.97 11.66
C ILE A 171 -3.76 10.30 10.93
N MET A 172 -2.57 10.60 10.41
CA MET A 172 -2.32 11.90 9.78
C MET A 172 -2.98 12.00 8.41
N ALA A 173 -3.05 10.90 7.67
CA ALA A 173 -3.63 10.85 6.35
C ALA A 173 -5.15 11.03 6.39
N VAL A 174 -5.86 10.43 7.35
CA VAL A 174 -7.29 10.72 7.60
C VAL A 174 -7.50 12.18 7.99
N ARG A 175 -6.64 12.74 8.85
CA ARG A 175 -6.71 14.15 9.25
C ARG A 175 -6.52 15.12 8.09
N PHE A 176 -5.66 14.78 7.12
CA PHE A 176 -5.44 15.57 5.90
C PHE A 176 -6.36 15.18 4.74
N VAL A 177 -7.33 14.27 4.98
CA VAL A 177 -8.31 13.83 3.99
C VAL A 177 -7.62 13.25 2.75
N HIS A 178 -6.58 12.45 2.96
CA HIS A 178 -5.99 11.60 1.91
C HIS A 178 -6.95 10.45 1.60
N TRP A 179 -7.59 9.90 2.63
CA TRP A 179 -8.77 9.04 2.52
C TRP A 179 -9.74 9.28 3.68
N THR A 180 -10.96 8.80 3.50
CA THR A 180 -12.04 8.85 4.50
C THR A 180 -12.74 7.51 4.60
N TRP A 181 -13.01 7.07 5.82
CA TRP A 181 -13.68 5.81 6.10
C TRP A 181 -15.21 5.92 5.99
N HIS A 182 -15.89 4.83 5.63
CA HIS A 182 -17.36 4.81 5.57
C HIS A 182 -17.98 4.87 6.97
N ASP A 183 -18.94 5.76 7.21
CA ASP A 183 -19.62 5.84 8.51
C ASP A 183 -20.73 4.79 8.70
N THR A 184 -21.05 4.04 7.65
CA THR A 184 -22.16 3.06 7.65
C THR A 184 -21.72 1.61 7.83
N ASP A 185 -20.42 1.31 7.77
CA ASP A 185 -19.92 -0.06 7.90
C ASP A 185 -19.68 -0.42 9.38
N PRO A 186 -20.39 -1.44 9.93
CA PRO A 186 -20.21 -1.89 11.31
C PRO A 186 -18.78 -2.34 11.64
N ASN A 187 -18.02 -2.81 10.65
CA ASN A 187 -16.65 -3.32 10.82
C ASN A 187 -15.64 -2.21 11.18
N ILE A 188 -16.01 -0.95 10.94
CA ILE A 188 -15.16 0.22 11.19
C ILE A 188 -15.80 1.21 12.17
N PHE A 189 -16.76 0.73 12.96
CA PHE A 189 -17.47 1.53 13.96
C PHE A 189 -16.53 2.01 15.08
N ASP A 190 -15.68 1.13 15.60
CA ASP A 190 -14.73 1.49 16.65
C ASP A 190 -13.44 2.07 16.05
N ARG A 191 -13.10 3.30 16.46
CA ARG A 191 -12.04 4.11 15.83
C ARG A 191 -11.11 4.73 16.86
N HIS A 192 -9.81 4.66 16.57
CA HIS A 192 -8.75 5.37 17.26
C HIS A 192 -8.27 6.55 16.40
N TYR A 193 -8.49 7.78 16.86
CA TYR A 193 -8.18 9.00 16.08
C TYR A 193 -8.76 9.01 14.66
N TRP A 194 -10.04 8.61 14.52
CA TRP A 194 -10.75 8.47 13.24
C TRP A 194 -10.28 7.34 12.33
N VAL A 195 -9.32 6.52 12.78
CA VAL A 195 -8.86 5.31 12.09
C VAL A 195 -9.49 4.08 12.74
N PRO A 196 -10.09 3.15 11.98
CA PRO A 196 -10.66 1.93 12.54
C PRO A 196 -9.60 1.01 13.14
N TRP A 197 -9.87 0.40 14.30
CA TRP A 197 -8.96 -0.61 14.87
C TRP A 197 -8.75 -1.80 13.92
N ASN A 198 -9.77 -2.12 13.12
CA ASN A 198 -9.69 -3.19 12.15
C ASN A 198 -8.62 -2.93 11.06
N SER A 199 -8.31 -1.66 10.75
CA SER A 199 -7.19 -1.29 9.84
C SER A 199 -5.86 -1.82 10.39
N TYR A 200 -5.57 -1.57 11.66
CA TYR A 200 -4.33 -2.04 12.28
C TYR A 200 -4.25 -3.57 12.37
N TYR A 201 -5.36 -4.24 12.68
CA TYR A 201 -5.40 -5.71 12.68
C TYR A 201 -5.20 -6.28 11.28
N PHE A 202 -5.75 -5.63 10.26
CA PHE A 202 -5.52 -5.98 8.86
C PHE A 202 -4.02 -5.90 8.54
N HIS A 203 -3.38 -4.74 8.74
CA HIS A 203 -1.93 -4.60 8.52
C HIS A 203 -1.11 -5.63 9.29
N ALA A 204 -1.37 -5.82 10.59
CA ALA A 204 -0.65 -6.81 11.40
C ALA A 204 -0.78 -8.24 10.85
N THR A 205 -2.00 -8.66 10.50
CA THR A 205 -2.27 -10.03 10.07
C THR A 205 -1.76 -10.32 8.68
N PHE A 206 -1.88 -9.38 7.73
CA PHE A 206 -1.35 -9.53 6.38
C PHE A 206 0.17 -9.55 6.35
N ALA A 207 0.81 -8.62 7.06
CA ALA A 207 2.26 -8.57 7.23
C ALA A 207 2.85 -9.84 7.86
N ALA A 208 2.22 -10.31 8.94
CA ALA A 208 2.63 -11.53 9.63
C ALA A 208 2.42 -12.76 8.72
N SER A 209 1.28 -12.85 8.05
CA SER A 209 0.97 -13.95 7.13
C SER A 209 1.93 -13.97 5.95
N PHE A 210 2.17 -12.83 5.31
CA PHE A 210 3.15 -12.68 4.23
C PHE A 210 4.53 -13.16 4.67
N THR A 211 5.02 -12.68 5.82
CA THR A 211 6.33 -13.06 6.34
C THR A 211 6.41 -14.55 6.65
N PHE A 212 5.36 -15.11 7.25
CA PHE A 212 5.27 -16.54 7.54
C PHE A 212 5.34 -17.37 6.26
N PHE A 213 4.52 -17.05 5.26
CA PHE A 213 4.49 -17.76 3.98
C PHE A 213 5.79 -17.57 3.20
N PHE A 214 6.40 -16.39 3.22
CA PHE A 214 7.68 -16.15 2.57
C PHE A 214 8.77 -17.09 3.10
N HIS A 215 8.88 -17.23 4.43
CA HIS A 215 9.84 -18.16 5.04
C HIS A 215 9.46 -19.63 4.83
N PHE A 216 8.17 -19.94 4.80
CA PHE A 216 7.66 -21.28 4.50
C PHE A 216 8.04 -21.71 3.08
N TYR A 217 7.69 -20.92 2.06
CA TYR A 217 8.02 -21.20 0.66
C TYR A 217 9.52 -21.29 0.46
N ARG A 218 10.29 -20.38 1.05
CA ARG A 218 11.75 -20.47 1.01
C ARG A 218 12.26 -21.82 1.52
N ARG A 219 11.71 -22.34 2.63
CA ARG A 219 12.10 -23.65 3.16
C ARG A 219 11.73 -24.78 2.22
N VAL A 220 10.54 -24.72 1.61
CA VAL A 220 10.09 -25.75 0.66
C VAL A 220 11.01 -25.81 -0.56
N PHE A 221 11.41 -24.65 -1.11
CA PHE A 221 12.20 -24.60 -2.34
C PHE A 221 13.72 -24.68 -2.13
N ILE A 222 14.26 -24.13 -1.03
CA ILE A 222 15.72 -24.01 -0.79
C ILE A 222 16.19 -24.95 0.33
N GLY A 223 15.26 -25.60 1.04
CA GLY A 223 15.56 -26.50 2.15
C GLY A 223 15.84 -25.77 3.47
N ASN A 224 16.45 -26.50 4.42
CA ASN A 224 16.62 -26.06 5.81
C ASN A 224 17.91 -25.26 6.07
N GLY A 225 18.52 -24.70 5.02
CA GLY A 225 19.73 -23.88 5.13
C GLY A 225 19.58 -22.71 6.12
N ASP A 226 20.70 -22.15 6.55
CA ASP A 226 20.70 -21.06 7.51
C ASP A 226 19.79 -19.93 7.00
N LYS A 227 18.88 -19.48 7.86
CA LYS A 227 17.91 -18.42 7.55
C LYS A 227 18.63 -17.14 7.10
N TRP A 228 19.87 -16.97 7.55
CA TRP A 228 20.72 -15.81 7.29
C TRP A 228 21.73 -16.02 6.16
N ALA A 229 21.93 -17.26 5.70
CA ALA A 229 22.82 -17.55 4.59
C ALA A 229 22.12 -17.31 3.24
N SER A 230 22.77 -16.54 2.37
CA SER A 230 22.46 -16.49 0.95
C SER A 230 23.23 -17.61 0.24
N SER A 231 22.56 -18.71 -0.11
CA SER A 231 23.14 -19.65 -1.07
C SER A 231 23.18 -18.98 -2.44
N ASN A 232 24.33 -19.02 -3.11
CA ASN A 232 24.59 -18.42 -4.44
C ASN A 232 23.64 -18.85 -5.58
N TRP A 233 22.68 -19.74 -5.31
CA TRP A 233 21.64 -20.19 -6.25
C TRP A 233 20.46 -19.22 -6.40
N CYS A 234 20.52 -18.11 -5.68
CA CYS A 234 19.70 -16.94 -5.89
C CYS A 234 20.60 -15.80 -6.38
N VAL A 235 21.04 -15.89 -7.65
CA VAL A 235 21.66 -14.76 -8.37
C VAL A 235 20.59 -13.71 -8.63
#